data_AF-G0HB11-F1
#
_entry.id   AF-G0HB11-F1
#
_cell.length_a   1.000
_cell.length_b   1.000
_cell.length_c   1.000
_cell.angle_alpha   90.00
_cell.angle_beta   90.00
_cell.angle_gamma   90.00
#
_symmetry.space_group_name_H-M   'P 1'
#
loop_
_entity.id
_entity.type
_entity.pdbx_description
1 polymer ?
#
loop_
_entity_poly.entity_id
_entity_poly.type
_entity_poly.pdbx_seq_one_letter_code
_entity_poly.pdbx_strand_id
1 'polypeptide(L)'
;MNGQRRDPAALRHTAVWGVLQFLSGLPAAFALAGFMAQFRTMAFRDIGGTEDWLPADIPLWAFIGSIVLAVAWVFFSASFYCHWNNTWSGRTDHTVGVGAFTLWWAGFATGLWIFTNTLWETPATVGSTDGHDWNTGTWIQYEMNLWVPALATAATVVCHLLWRRHPFADRSARFVDYLLASSPRLTGTVTKVSRIPSGDAARTAVTWTFTYEDAAGTRHEVTRREYFSAAVHPEPGAPVWVLTDPDDPDNHEALWVSLTDSTSTPDYIRQDAR
;
A
#
# COMPACT_ATOMS: atom_id res chain seq x y z
N MET A 1 7.89 19.35 -21.34
CA MET A 1 8.08 18.08 -22.07
C MET A 1 8.85 17.11 -21.17
N ASN A 2 8.17 16.22 -20.46
CA ASN A 2 8.80 15.13 -19.71
C ASN A 2 8.40 13.81 -20.38
N GLY A 3 9.29 13.29 -21.23
CA GLY A 3 9.14 11.96 -21.78
C GLY A 3 9.08 10.95 -20.65
N GLN A 4 7.96 10.21 -20.57
CA GLN A 4 7.80 9.03 -19.72
C GLN A 4 9.01 8.11 -19.94
N ARG A 5 9.99 8.12 -19.03
CA ARG A 5 11.05 7.11 -19.02
C ARG A 5 10.43 5.79 -18.55
N ARG A 6 9.80 5.06 -19.47
CA ARG A 6 9.51 3.64 -19.32
C ARG A 6 10.83 2.88 -19.46
N ASP A 7 11.67 2.95 -18.42
CA ASP A 7 12.94 2.25 -18.40
C ASP A 7 12.70 0.74 -18.28
N PRO A 8 13.10 -0.08 -19.28
CA PRO A 8 12.94 -1.53 -19.21
C PRO A 8 13.72 -2.16 -18.05
N ALA A 9 14.79 -1.53 -17.56
CA ALA A 9 15.49 -2.00 -16.36
C ALA A 9 14.63 -1.81 -15.10
N ALA A 10 13.96 -0.66 -14.96
CA ALA A 10 13.05 -0.40 -13.84
C ALA A 10 11.85 -1.38 -13.83
N LEU A 11 11.34 -1.78 -15.01
CA LEU A 11 10.31 -2.81 -15.11
C LEU A 11 10.80 -4.17 -14.61
N ARG A 12 12.01 -4.58 -15.00
CA ARG A 12 12.62 -5.84 -14.52
C ARG A 12 12.78 -5.84 -13.01
N HIS A 13 13.29 -4.75 -12.43
CA HIS A 13 13.41 -4.62 -10.98
C HIS A 13 12.05 -4.64 -10.30
N THR A 14 11.03 -3.97 -10.86
CA THR A 14 9.66 -4.03 -10.34
C THR A 14 9.13 -5.47 -10.30
N ALA A 15 9.35 -6.25 -11.36
CA ALA A 15 8.95 -7.65 -11.41
C ALA A 15 9.70 -8.50 -10.37
N VAL A 16 11.03 -8.35 -10.27
CA VAL A 16 11.85 -9.08 -9.28
C VAL A 16 11.40 -8.76 -7.86
N TRP A 17 11.30 -7.49 -7.51
CA TRP A 17 10.85 -7.08 -6.18
C TRP A 17 9.39 -7.45 -5.91
N GLY A 18 8.55 -7.51 -6.95
CA GLY A 18 7.19 -8.01 -6.84
C GLY A 18 7.15 -9.50 -6.48
N VAL A 19 8.00 -10.32 -7.10
CA VAL A 19 8.17 -11.74 -6.74
C VAL A 19 8.72 -11.88 -5.33
N LEU A 20 9.72 -11.08 -4.94
CA LEU A 20 10.28 -11.11 -3.58
C LEU A 20 9.25 -10.69 -2.52
N GLN A 21 8.39 -9.72 -2.83
CA GLN A 21 7.27 -9.30 -1.98
C GLN A 21 6.19 -10.38 -1.87
N PHE A 22 5.96 -11.15 -2.93
CA PHE A 22 5.11 -12.34 -2.85
C PHE A 22 5.76 -13.40 -1.93
N LEU A 23 7.04 -13.72 -2.16
CA LEU A 23 7.76 -14.72 -1.37
C LEU A 23 7.88 -14.32 0.12
N SER A 24 7.86 -13.03 0.45
CA SER A 24 7.89 -12.55 1.84
C SER A 24 6.63 -12.88 2.64
N GLY A 25 5.53 -13.28 1.98
CA GLY A 25 4.34 -13.83 2.64
C GLY A 25 4.49 -15.26 3.15
N LEU A 26 5.40 -16.06 2.55
CA LEU A 26 5.54 -17.48 2.87
C LEU A 26 5.98 -17.73 4.33
N PRO A 27 6.98 -17.01 4.91
CA PRO A 27 7.39 -17.25 6.30
C PRO A 27 6.27 -16.98 7.32
N ALA A 28 5.44 -15.95 7.09
CA ALA A 28 4.30 -15.67 7.96
C ALA A 28 3.25 -16.78 7.87
N ALA A 29 3.03 -17.33 6.68
CA ALA A 29 2.14 -18.47 6.48
C ALA A 29 2.67 -19.74 7.14
N PHE A 30 3.97 -19.98 7.06
CA PHE A 30 4.63 -21.09 7.76
C PHE A 30 4.45 -20.98 9.28
N ALA A 31 4.70 -19.80 9.84
CA ALA A 31 4.53 -19.55 11.27
C ALA A 31 3.08 -19.80 11.73
N LEU A 32 2.09 -19.30 10.96
CA LEU A 32 0.68 -19.52 11.27
C LEU A 32 0.28 -21.00 11.11
N ALA A 33 0.72 -21.67 10.06
CA ALA A 33 0.43 -23.09 9.85
C ALA A 33 1.00 -23.97 10.98
N GLY A 34 2.23 -23.69 11.43
CA GLY A 34 2.83 -24.35 12.60
C GLY A 34 2.03 -24.10 13.88
N PHE A 35 1.61 -22.86 14.11
CA PHE A 35 0.73 -22.52 15.23
C PHE A 35 -0.61 -23.27 15.17
N MET A 36 -1.24 -23.35 14.00
CA MET A 36 -2.50 -24.09 13.81
C MET A 36 -2.34 -25.58 14.06
N ALA A 37 -1.25 -26.20 13.58
CA ALA A 37 -0.96 -27.61 13.82
C ALA A 37 -0.79 -27.89 15.32
N GLN A 38 -0.13 -26.99 16.05
CA GLN A 38 0.01 -27.10 17.51
C GLN A 38 -1.33 -26.92 18.22
N PHE A 39 -2.08 -25.88 17.86
CA PHE A 39 -3.39 -25.60 18.45
C PHE A 39 -4.37 -26.77 18.25
N ARG A 40 -4.31 -27.40 17.08
CA ARG A 40 -5.04 -28.63 16.78
C ARG A 40 -4.63 -29.77 17.71
N THR A 41 -3.32 -29.99 17.88
CA THR A 41 -2.81 -31.05 18.77
C THR A 41 -3.25 -30.83 20.22
N MET A 42 -3.20 -29.58 20.71
CA MET A 42 -3.68 -29.17 22.04
C MET A 42 -5.20 -29.28 22.24
N ALA A 43 -5.97 -29.39 21.15
CA ALA A 43 -7.40 -29.59 21.25
C ALA A 43 -7.81 -31.06 21.12
N PHE A 44 -6.97 -31.87 20.47
CA PHE A 44 -7.11 -33.33 20.43
C PHE A 44 -6.52 -34.04 21.64
N ARG A 45 -5.51 -33.45 22.29
CA ARG A 45 -4.93 -33.90 23.55
C ARG A 45 -5.29 -32.87 24.61
N ASP A 46 -5.64 -33.30 25.82
CA ASP A 46 -6.04 -32.38 26.90
C ASP A 46 -5.07 -31.20 27.06
N ILE A 47 -5.61 -29.98 27.23
CA ILE A 47 -4.86 -28.69 27.19
C ILE A 47 -3.70 -28.64 28.22
N GLY A 48 -3.74 -29.48 29.26
CA GLY A 48 -2.69 -29.61 30.28
C GLY A 48 -1.62 -30.67 30.01
N GLY A 49 -1.71 -31.43 28.92
CA GLY A 49 -0.83 -32.57 28.61
C GLY A 49 0.32 -32.27 27.64
N THR A 50 0.38 -31.07 27.08
CA THR A 50 1.45 -30.65 26.14
C THR A 50 2.30 -29.57 26.78
N GLU A 51 3.50 -29.92 27.24
CA GLU A 51 4.51 -28.96 27.71
C GLU A 51 5.12 -28.14 26.56
N ASP A 52 5.02 -28.64 25.33
CA ASP A 52 5.63 -28.04 24.16
C ASP A 52 4.68 -27.05 23.45
N TRP A 53 5.19 -25.86 23.13
CA TRP A 53 4.47 -24.80 22.39
C TRP A 53 4.72 -24.86 20.87
N LEU A 54 5.64 -25.71 20.43
CA LEU A 54 6.01 -25.94 19.03
C LEU A 54 6.28 -27.45 18.83
N PRO A 55 6.16 -27.98 17.60
CA PRO A 55 6.66 -29.30 17.28
C PRO A 55 8.13 -29.45 17.72
N ALA A 56 8.51 -30.61 18.26
CA ALA A 56 9.84 -30.87 18.83
C ALA A 56 10.99 -30.57 17.85
N ASP A 57 10.70 -30.60 16.55
CA ASP A 57 11.66 -30.42 15.47
C ASP A 57 11.92 -28.94 15.12
N ILE A 58 11.19 -28.00 15.73
CA ILE A 58 11.31 -26.55 15.45
C ILE A 58 11.92 -25.84 16.66
N PRO A 59 13.21 -25.41 16.58
CA PRO A 59 13.81 -24.63 17.66
C PRO A 59 13.07 -23.29 17.85
N LEU A 60 12.75 -22.94 19.10
CA LEU A 60 12.04 -21.70 19.44
C LEU A 60 12.72 -20.45 18.86
N TRP A 61 14.06 -20.39 18.90
CA TRP A 61 14.82 -19.27 18.34
C TRP A 61 14.67 -19.16 16.82
N ALA A 62 14.52 -20.28 16.11
CA ALA A 62 14.32 -20.30 14.67
C ALA A 62 12.92 -19.80 14.32
N PHE A 63 11.91 -20.18 15.11
CA PHE A 63 10.55 -19.66 15.01
C PHE A 63 10.49 -18.14 15.25
N ILE A 64 11.02 -17.65 16.37
CA ILE A 64 11.04 -16.22 16.70
C ILE A 64 11.87 -15.43 15.67
N GLY A 65 13.05 -15.95 15.30
CA GLY A 65 13.91 -15.36 14.28
C GLY A 65 13.21 -15.25 12.93
N SER A 66 12.43 -16.26 12.53
CA SER A 66 11.66 -16.23 11.28
C SER A 66 10.60 -15.13 11.29
N ILE A 67 9.92 -14.89 12.41
CA ILE A 67 8.90 -13.83 12.53
C ILE A 67 9.56 -12.45 12.42
N VAL A 68 10.63 -12.21 13.18
CA VAL A 68 11.32 -10.90 13.19
C VAL A 68 11.91 -10.60 11.81
N LEU A 69 12.58 -11.57 11.19
CA LEU A 69 13.15 -11.42 9.86
C LEU A 69 12.07 -11.27 8.79
N ALA A 70 10.94 -11.97 8.90
CA ALA A 70 9.81 -11.82 7.98
C ALA A 70 9.26 -10.40 8.02
N VAL A 71 9.04 -9.83 9.20
CA VAL A 71 8.54 -8.44 9.35
C VAL A 71 9.50 -7.46 8.68
N ALA A 72 10.80 -7.53 8.98
CA ALA A 72 11.80 -6.65 8.37
C ALA A 72 11.86 -6.83 6.84
N TRP A 73 11.82 -8.07 6.37
CA TRP A 73 11.88 -8.41 4.96
C TRP A 73 10.67 -7.90 4.18
N VAL A 74 9.46 -7.95 4.76
CA VAL A 74 8.23 -7.43 4.14
C VAL A 74 8.32 -5.92 3.90
N PHE A 75 8.75 -5.14 4.89
CA PHE A 75 8.88 -3.69 4.71
C PHE A 75 9.98 -3.35 3.70
N PHE A 76 11.09 -4.07 3.75
CA PHE A 76 12.20 -3.88 2.83
C PHE A 76 11.79 -4.17 1.38
N SER A 77 11.23 -5.35 1.12
CA SER A 77 10.79 -5.74 -0.22
C SER A 77 9.63 -4.87 -0.75
N ALA A 78 8.69 -4.45 0.12
CA ALA A 78 7.65 -3.51 -0.25
C ALA A 78 8.21 -2.14 -0.67
N SER A 79 9.19 -1.63 0.08
CA SER A 79 9.83 -0.34 -0.21
C SER A 79 10.52 -0.33 -1.57
N PHE A 80 11.29 -1.38 -1.87
CA PHE A 80 11.95 -1.52 -3.17
C PHE A 80 10.96 -1.77 -4.30
N TYR A 81 9.92 -2.59 -4.08
CA TYR A 81 8.86 -2.77 -5.07
C TYR A 81 8.18 -1.45 -5.43
N CYS A 82 7.76 -0.68 -4.43
CA CYS A 82 7.14 0.63 -4.63
C CYS A 82 8.10 1.61 -5.31
N HIS A 83 9.36 1.65 -4.90
CA HIS A 83 10.38 2.51 -5.52
C HIS A 83 10.52 2.24 -7.01
N TRP A 84 10.80 1.00 -7.40
CA TRP A 84 10.99 0.64 -8.80
C TRP A 84 9.71 0.75 -9.64
N ASN A 85 8.56 0.42 -9.05
CA ASN A 85 7.26 0.57 -9.72
C ASN A 85 6.98 2.06 -10.03
N ASN A 86 7.27 2.95 -9.09
CA ASN A 86 7.14 4.39 -9.26
C ASN A 86 8.13 4.93 -10.30
N THR A 87 9.39 4.46 -10.28
CA THR A 87 10.40 4.82 -11.28
C THR A 87 9.97 4.40 -12.69
N TRP A 88 9.44 3.19 -12.85
CA TRP A 88 8.98 2.69 -14.15
C TRP A 88 7.70 3.38 -14.65
N SER A 89 6.73 3.59 -13.76
CA SER A 89 5.43 4.16 -14.11
C SER A 89 5.43 5.68 -14.21
N GLY A 90 6.42 6.34 -13.61
CA GLY A 90 6.44 7.80 -13.43
C GLY A 90 5.43 8.30 -12.39
N ARG A 91 4.73 7.40 -11.67
CA ARG A 91 3.79 7.75 -10.60
C ARG A 91 4.54 7.93 -9.29
N THR A 92 4.04 8.81 -8.43
CA THR A 92 4.77 9.22 -7.19
C THR A 92 3.98 8.94 -5.91
N ASP A 93 2.73 8.55 -6.06
CA ASP A 93 1.69 8.49 -5.05
C ASP A 93 1.04 7.10 -4.96
N HIS A 94 1.09 6.31 -6.04
CA HIS A 94 0.55 4.95 -6.05
C HIS A 94 1.25 4.02 -7.05
N THR A 95 1.27 2.72 -6.73
CA THR A 95 1.81 1.70 -7.63
C THR A 95 0.88 1.41 -8.81
N VAL A 96 1.43 1.15 -9.99
CA VAL A 96 0.70 0.64 -11.15
C VAL A 96 0.53 -0.87 -11.01
N GLY A 97 -0.71 -1.34 -11.13
CA GLY A 97 -1.04 -2.77 -11.10
C GLY A 97 -1.41 -3.25 -9.69
N VAL A 98 -0.74 -4.29 -9.21
CA VAL A 98 -1.02 -4.94 -7.93
C VAL A 98 -0.23 -4.23 -6.82
N GLY A 99 -0.90 -3.82 -5.74
CA GLY A 99 -0.23 -3.20 -4.58
C GLY A 99 0.69 -4.18 -3.84
N ALA A 100 1.74 -3.64 -3.21
CA ALA A 100 2.73 -4.43 -2.44
C ALA A 100 2.08 -5.31 -1.37
N PHE A 101 1.05 -4.78 -0.70
CA PHE A 101 0.30 -5.51 0.33
C PHE A 101 -0.52 -6.66 -0.25
N THR A 102 -1.09 -6.49 -1.45
CA THR A 102 -1.83 -7.56 -2.14
C THR A 102 -0.89 -8.68 -2.58
N LEU A 103 0.31 -8.36 -3.06
CA LEU A 103 1.34 -9.35 -3.40
C LEU A 103 1.75 -10.17 -2.17
N TRP A 104 1.96 -9.51 -1.04
CA TRP A 104 2.25 -10.19 0.23
C TRP A 104 1.13 -11.13 0.67
N TRP A 105 -0.13 -10.66 0.64
CA TRP A 105 -1.30 -11.49 0.96
C TRP A 105 -1.45 -12.69 0.04
N ALA A 106 -1.20 -12.52 -1.26
CA ALA A 106 -1.20 -13.63 -2.21
C ALA A 106 -0.13 -14.68 -1.87
N GLY A 107 1.06 -14.23 -1.49
CA GLY A 107 2.13 -15.08 -1.00
C GLY A 107 1.75 -15.81 0.28
N PHE A 108 1.17 -15.09 1.24
CA PHE A 108 0.70 -15.63 2.51
C PHE A 108 -0.40 -16.69 2.31
N ALA A 109 -1.41 -16.41 1.49
CA ALA A 109 -2.47 -17.35 1.17
C ALA A 109 -1.93 -18.61 0.46
N THR A 110 -1.01 -18.43 -0.49
CA THR A 110 -0.34 -19.56 -1.17
C THR A 110 0.48 -20.39 -0.19
N GLY A 111 1.24 -19.72 0.68
CA GLY A 111 2.00 -20.37 1.74
C GLY A 111 1.10 -21.15 2.70
N LEU A 112 -0.09 -20.62 3.03
CA LEU A 112 -1.02 -21.32 3.90
C LEU A 112 -1.49 -22.61 3.24
N TRP A 113 -1.92 -22.58 1.97
CA TRP A 113 -2.28 -23.80 1.24
C TRP A 113 -1.15 -24.84 1.22
N ILE A 114 0.10 -24.41 1.08
CA ILE A 114 1.25 -25.32 1.10
C ILE A 114 1.45 -25.87 2.52
N PHE A 115 1.68 -24.99 3.50
CA PHE A 115 2.14 -25.39 4.83
C PHE A 115 1.05 -26.05 5.68
N THR A 116 -0.21 -25.65 5.54
CA THR A 116 -1.33 -26.34 6.22
C THR A 116 -1.66 -27.68 5.60
N ASN A 117 -1.11 -28.05 4.44
CA ASN A 117 -1.23 -29.42 3.92
C ASN A 117 0.02 -30.24 4.23
N THR A 118 1.21 -29.63 4.26
CA THR A 118 2.45 -30.36 4.57
C THR A 118 2.64 -30.64 6.06
N LEU A 119 2.20 -29.73 6.94
CA LEU A 119 2.36 -29.86 8.40
C LEU A 119 1.14 -30.54 9.06
N TRP A 120 0.13 -30.90 8.29
CA TRP A 120 -1.14 -31.39 8.82
C TRP A 120 -1.16 -32.89 8.90
N GLU A 121 -0.80 -33.41 10.07
CA GLU A 121 -0.81 -34.85 10.31
C GLU A 121 -2.24 -35.38 10.36
N THR A 122 -2.50 -36.46 9.62
CA THR A 122 -3.82 -37.10 9.65
C THR A 122 -3.93 -37.93 10.94
N PRO A 123 -4.99 -37.77 11.75
CA PRO A 123 -5.13 -38.54 12.97
C PRO A 123 -5.39 -40.01 12.63
N ALA A 124 -5.00 -40.93 13.54
CA ALA A 124 -5.15 -42.37 13.33
C ALA A 124 -6.61 -42.80 13.15
N THR A 125 -7.54 -42.10 13.79
CA THR A 125 -8.99 -42.24 13.59
C THR A 125 -9.60 -40.84 13.40
N VAL A 126 -10.48 -40.72 12.42
CA VAL A 126 -11.21 -39.47 12.13
C VAL A 126 -12.59 -39.58 12.76
N GLY A 127 -13.02 -38.55 13.47
CA GLY A 127 -14.34 -38.48 14.10
C GLY A 127 -14.42 -39.03 15.53
N SER A 128 -13.36 -39.63 16.05
CA SER A 128 -13.29 -40.11 17.45
C SER A 128 -11.87 -39.98 18.00
N THR A 129 -11.73 -39.63 19.29
CA THR A 129 -10.47 -39.64 20.04
C THR A 129 -10.70 -40.39 21.36
N ASP A 130 -9.88 -41.38 21.67
CA ASP A 130 -9.96 -42.20 22.90
C ASP A 130 -11.35 -42.84 23.17
N GLY A 131 -12.08 -43.16 22.09
CA GLY A 131 -13.42 -43.76 22.17
C GLY A 131 -14.56 -42.75 22.35
N HIS A 132 -14.26 -41.45 22.30
CA HIS A 132 -15.24 -40.37 22.33
C HIS A 132 -15.39 -39.71 20.96
N ASP A 133 -16.63 -39.61 20.48
CA ASP A 133 -16.96 -38.90 19.24
C ASP A 133 -16.58 -37.42 19.33
N TRP A 134 -16.07 -36.89 18.23
CA TRP A 134 -15.72 -35.48 18.13
C TRP A 134 -16.95 -34.57 18.23
N ASN A 135 -16.82 -33.51 19.02
CA ASN A 135 -17.82 -32.44 19.04
C ASN A 135 -17.63 -31.48 17.85
N THR A 136 -18.57 -30.54 17.67
CA THR A 136 -18.52 -29.54 16.59
C THR A 136 -17.24 -28.70 16.60
N GLY A 137 -16.72 -28.33 17.77
CA GLY A 137 -15.49 -27.54 17.89
C GLY A 137 -14.27 -28.31 17.37
N THR A 138 -14.20 -29.60 17.68
CA THR A 138 -13.15 -30.50 17.20
C THR A 138 -13.21 -30.66 15.68
N TRP A 139 -14.39 -30.78 15.09
CA TRP A 139 -14.56 -30.78 13.63
C TRP A 139 -14.10 -29.48 12.97
N ILE A 140 -14.44 -28.33 13.56
CA ILE A 140 -13.99 -27.02 13.05
C ILE A 140 -12.46 -26.93 13.06
N GLN A 141 -11.82 -27.42 14.11
CA GLN A 141 -10.36 -27.44 14.22
C GLN A 141 -9.71 -28.47 13.30
N TYR A 142 -10.36 -29.60 13.05
CA TYR A 142 -9.90 -30.61 12.10
C TYR A 142 -9.84 -30.06 10.66
N GLU A 143 -10.80 -29.23 10.28
CA GLU A 143 -10.91 -28.66 8.93
C GLU A 143 -10.18 -27.31 8.77
N MET A 144 -9.42 -26.88 9.78
CA MET A 144 -8.65 -25.62 9.76
C MET A 144 -7.66 -25.54 8.59
N ASN A 145 -7.13 -26.67 8.14
CA ASN A 145 -6.30 -26.75 6.94
C ASN A 145 -7.02 -26.35 5.66
N LEU A 146 -8.35 -26.36 5.61
CA LEU A 146 -9.15 -25.95 4.45
C LEU A 146 -9.68 -24.54 4.62
N TRP A 147 -10.33 -24.23 5.74
CA TRP A 147 -11.04 -22.95 5.87
C TRP A 147 -10.11 -21.77 6.15
N VAL A 148 -8.97 -21.94 6.84
CA VAL A 148 -8.02 -20.83 7.08
C VAL A 148 -7.35 -20.37 5.77
N PRO A 149 -6.78 -21.25 4.92
CA PRO A 149 -6.26 -20.83 3.62
C PRO A 149 -7.35 -20.22 2.70
N ALA A 150 -8.57 -20.73 2.76
CA ALA A 150 -9.70 -20.18 2.00
C ALA A 150 -10.03 -18.74 2.44
N LEU A 151 -10.07 -18.45 3.75
CA LEU A 151 -10.27 -17.10 4.27
C LEU A 151 -9.14 -16.16 3.87
N ALA A 152 -7.87 -16.61 3.93
CA ALA A 152 -6.74 -15.81 3.48
C ALA A 152 -6.79 -15.52 1.97
N THR A 153 -7.25 -16.48 1.18
CA THR A 153 -7.48 -16.31 -0.27
C THR A 153 -8.58 -15.26 -0.52
N ALA A 154 -9.71 -15.35 0.20
CA ALA A 154 -10.78 -14.37 0.12
C ALA A 154 -10.32 -12.97 0.53
N ALA A 155 -9.55 -12.85 1.62
CA ALA A 155 -8.93 -11.59 2.04
C ALA A 155 -8.01 -11.01 0.97
N THR A 156 -7.20 -11.84 0.31
CA THR A 156 -6.36 -11.42 -0.82
C THR A 156 -7.17 -10.82 -1.96
N VAL A 157 -8.28 -11.45 -2.34
CA VAL A 157 -9.21 -10.95 -3.37
C VAL A 157 -9.82 -9.63 -2.93
N VAL A 158 -10.31 -9.53 -1.69
CA VAL A 158 -10.88 -8.28 -1.15
C VAL A 158 -9.83 -7.17 -1.16
N CYS A 159 -8.61 -7.41 -0.69
CA CYS A 159 -7.52 -6.45 -0.74
C CYS A 159 -7.21 -6.00 -2.18
N HIS A 160 -7.21 -6.92 -3.14
CA HIS A 160 -7.02 -6.56 -4.55
C HIS A 160 -8.15 -5.67 -5.09
N LEU A 161 -9.40 -6.00 -4.77
CA LEU A 161 -10.56 -5.23 -5.19
C LEU A 161 -10.60 -3.84 -4.55
N LEU A 162 -10.28 -3.73 -3.25
CA LEU A 162 -10.17 -2.45 -2.54
C LEU A 162 -9.05 -1.59 -3.12
N TRP A 163 -7.90 -2.19 -3.43
CA TRP A 163 -6.78 -1.51 -4.09
C TRP A 163 -7.20 -0.93 -5.45
N ARG A 164 -7.86 -1.73 -6.30
CA ARG A 164 -8.39 -1.27 -7.59
C ARG A 164 -9.44 -0.18 -7.47
N ARG A 165 -10.17 -0.16 -6.35
CA ARG A 165 -11.28 0.75 -6.13
C ARG A 165 -10.90 2.07 -5.51
N HIS A 166 -9.61 2.37 -5.25
CA HIS A 166 -9.17 3.64 -4.63
C HIS A 166 -9.81 4.85 -5.34
N PRO A 167 -10.95 5.37 -4.83
CA PRO A 167 -11.84 6.21 -5.62
C PRO A 167 -11.43 7.68 -5.53
N PHE A 168 -10.45 7.99 -4.67
CA PHE A 168 -9.94 9.33 -4.47
C PHE A 168 -9.15 9.83 -5.68
N ALA A 169 -8.32 8.98 -6.30
CA ALA A 169 -7.57 9.37 -7.50
C ALA A 169 -8.52 9.64 -8.68
N ASP A 170 -9.50 8.76 -8.92
CA ASP A 170 -10.43 8.90 -10.04
C ASP A 170 -11.48 10.01 -9.87
N ARG A 171 -11.88 10.32 -8.62
CA ARG A 171 -12.80 11.44 -8.35
C ARG A 171 -12.09 12.77 -8.44
N SER A 172 -10.90 12.87 -7.85
CA SER A 172 -10.04 14.05 -7.96
C SER A 172 -9.68 14.34 -9.41
N ALA A 173 -9.31 13.30 -10.18
CA ALA A 173 -9.02 13.45 -11.59
C ALA A 173 -10.23 13.98 -12.37
N ARG A 174 -11.40 13.35 -12.21
CA ARG A 174 -12.64 13.81 -12.84
C ARG A 174 -13.04 15.23 -12.43
N PHE A 175 -12.78 15.61 -11.18
CA PHE A 175 -13.06 16.95 -10.69
C PHE A 175 -12.10 17.99 -11.28
N VAL A 176 -10.81 17.69 -11.36
CA VAL A 176 -9.83 18.56 -12.04
C VAL A 176 -10.14 18.66 -13.54
N ASP A 177 -10.54 17.57 -14.19
CA ASP A 177 -10.98 17.58 -15.59
C ASP A 177 -12.21 18.48 -15.77
N TYR A 178 -13.16 18.40 -14.83
CA TYR A 178 -14.30 19.33 -14.76
C TYR A 178 -13.81 20.78 -14.62
N LEU A 179 -12.95 21.09 -13.66
CA LEU A 179 -12.42 22.44 -13.44
C LEU A 179 -11.65 22.97 -14.66
N LEU A 180 -10.85 22.14 -15.32
CA LEU A 180 -10.14 22.51 -16.54
C LEU A 180 -11.08 22.83 -17.71
N ALA A 181 -12.27 22.21 -17.72
CA ALA A 181 -13.29 22.45 -18.74
C ALA A 181 -14.22 23.63 -18.39
N SER A 182 -14.47 23.88 -17.10
CA SER A 182 -15.49 24.82 -16.62
C SER A 182 -14.94 26.13 -16.06
N SER A 183 -13.67 26.17 -15.66
CA SER A 183 -13.07 27.30 -14.94
C SER A 183 -11.87 27.88 -15.70
N PRO A 184 -11.73 29.22 -15.80
CA PRO A 184 -10.54 29.83 -16.35
C PRO A 184 -9.32 29.53 -15.49
N ARG A 185 -8.19 29.19 -16.12
CA ARG A 185 -6.91 29.00 -15.43
C ARG A 185 -6.36 30.36 -15.00
N LEU A 186 -6.34 30.60 -13.70
CA LEU A 186 -5.78 31.82 -13.12
C LEU A 186 -4.26 31.69 -13.04
N THR A 187 -3.54 32.77 -13.32
CA THR A 187 -2.07 32.79 -13.20
C THR A 187 -1.68 33.44 -11.88
N GLY A 188 -0.73 32.83 -11.20
CA GLY A 188 -0.15 33.32 -9.97
C GLY A 188 1.38 33.29 -10.00
N THR A 189 1.99 33.66 -8.89
CA THR A 189 3.44 33.68 -8.73
C THR A 189 3.83 33.23 -7.33
N VAL A 190 4.82 32.35 -7.23
CA VAL A 190 5.38 31.92 -5.95
C VAL A 190 6.10 33.10 -5.29
N THR A 191 5.75 33.43 -4.05
CA THR A 191 6.36 34.52 -3.28
C THR A 191 7.38 34.03 -2.26
N LYS A 192 7.11 32.89 -1.59
CA LYS A 192 7.99 32.35 -0.54
C LYS A 192 8.05 30.83 -0.61
N VAL A 193 9.21 30.27 -0.25
CA VAL A 193 9.44 28.83 -0.17
C VAL A 193 10.31 28.56 1.06
N SER A 194 9.90 27.64 1.93
CA SER A 194 10.57 27.42 3.22
C SER A 194 11.89 26.68 3.09
N ARG A 195 12.02 25.80 2.09
CA ARG A 195 13.23 25.03 1.79
C ARG A 195 13.19 24.45 0.38
N ILE A 196 14.38 24.25 -0.19
CA ILE A 196 14.56 23.53 -1.46
C ILE A 196 14.71 22.03 -1.14
N PRO A 197 13.97 21.12 -1.79
CA PRO A 197 14.17 19.68 -1.63
C PRO A 197 15.60 19.25 -2.01
N SER A 198 16.25 18.45 -1.17
CA SER A 198 17.54 17.85 -1.51
C SER A 198 17.38 16.68 -2.49
N GLY A 199 18.39 16.45 -3.33
CA GLY A 199 18.40 15.34 -4.29
C GLY A 199 18.37 13.95 -3.65
N ASP A 200 18.74 13.85 -2.37
CA ASP A 200 18.84 12.58 -1.63
C ASP A 200 17.50 12.10 -1.05
N ALA A 201 16.50 12.98 -0.96
CA ALA A 201 15.18 12.66 -0.44
C ALA A 201 14.17 12.47 -1.59
N ALA A 202 13.42 11.36 -1.57
CA ALA A 202 12.40 11.09 -2.59
C ALA A 202 11.36 12.22 -2.67
N ARG A 203 10.91 12.72 -1.51
CA ARG A 203 10.08 13.93 -1.37
C ARG A 203 10.40 14.66 -0.07
N THR A 204 10.26 15.98 -0.12
CA THR A 204 10.46 16.89 1.01
C THR A 204 9.19 17.68 1.24
N ALA A 205 8.74 17.75 2.50
CA ALA A 205 7.68 18.68 2.88
C ALA A 205 8.21 20.13 2.78
N VAL A 206 7.62 20.92 1.89
CA VAL A 206 7.93 22.33 1.66
C VAL A 206 6.69 23.14 2.00
N THR A 207 6.89 24.19 2.80
CA THR A 207 5.87 25.23 2.98
C THR A 207 6.16 26.32 1.98
N TRP A 208 5.19 26.68 1.15
CA TRP A 208 5.36 27.66 0.09
C TRP A 208 4.15 28.58 0.02
N THR A 209 4.38 29.81 -0.41
CA THR A 209 3.36 30.85 -0.54
C THR A 209 3.35 31.31 -1.98
N PHE A 210 2.17 31.50 -2.53
CA PHE A 210 1.97 32.07 -3.85
C PHE A 210 0.83 33.09 -3.82
N THR A 211 0.85 34.00 -4.78
CA THR A 211 -0.25 34.95 -4.98
C THR A 211 -0.89 34.73 -6.33
N TYR A 212 -2.20 34.87 -6.42
CA TYR A 212 -2.93 34.88 -7.68
C TYR A 212 -3.98 35.98 -7.67
N GLU A 213 -4.46 36.35 -8.85
CA GLU A 213 -5.55 37.32 -9.02
C GLU A 213 -6.81 36.54 -9.44
N ASP A 214 -7.92 36.78 -8.76
CA ASP A 214 -9.19 36.17 -9.10
C ASP A 214 -9.85 36.85 -10.32
N ALA A 215 -11.00 36.33 -10.76
CA ALA A 215 -11.75 36.91 -11.87
C ALA A 215 -12.29 38.33 -11.57
N ALA A 216 -12.35 38.74 -10.30
CA ALA A 216 -12.78 40.07 -9.86
C ALA A 216 -11.61 41.06 -9.75
N GLY A 217 -10.36 40.62 -10.00
CA GLY A 217 -9.16 41.44 -9.88
C GLY A 217 -8.61 41.54 -8.45
N THR A 218 -9.10 40.73 -7.52
CA THR A 218 -8.60 40.71 -6.14
C THR A 218 -7.38 39.81 -6.05
N ARG A 219 -6.32 40.34 -5.45
CA ARG A 219 -5.09 39.60 -5.19
C ARG A 219 -5.19 38.81 -3.90
N HIS A 220 -5.01 37.49 -4.00
CA HIS A 220 -5.01 36.57 -2.88
C HIS A 220 -3.59 36.06 -2.60
N GLU A 221 -3.25 35.85 -1.33
CA GLU A 221 -1.99 35.22 -0.91
C GLU A 221 -2.32 33.93 -0.16
N VAL A 222 -1.80 32.80 -0.66
CA VAL A 222 -2.11 31.47 -0.12
C VAL A 222 -0.81 30.78 0.27
N THR A 223 -0.75 30.29 1.51
CA THR A 223 0.38 29.51 2.03
C THR A 223 -0.02 28.05 2.20
N ARG A 224 0.78 27.13 1.66
CA ARG A 224 0.52 25.68 1.66
C ARG A 224 1.72 24.88 2.06
N ARG A 225 1.49 23.66 2.56
CA ARG A 225 2.54 22.69 2.85
C ARG A 225 2.31 21.43 2.03
N GLU A 226 3.22 21.15 1.12
CA GLU A 226 3.12 20.04 0.16
C GLU A 226 4.45 19.28 0.04
N TYR A 227 4.42 18.10 -0.57
CA TYR A 227 5.59 17.24 -0.72
C TYR A 227 6.14 17.31 -2.15
N PHE A 228 7.29 17.95 -2.30
CA PHE A 228 7.96 18.12 -3.60
C PHE A 228 9.21 17.24 -3.73
N SER A 229 9.53 16.90 -4.97
CA SER A 229 10.80 16.24 -5.32
C SER A 229 11.85 17.29 -5.68
N ALA A 230 13.13 16.93 -5.68
CA ALA A 230 14.18 17.86 -6.15
C ALA A 230 13.98 18.29 -7.62
N ALA A 231 13.40 17.43 -8.46
CA ALA A 231 13.17 17.73 -9.87
C ALA A 231 11.97 18.65 -10.13
N VAL A 232 10.97 18.65 -9.25
CA VAL A 232 9.72 19.42 -9.38
C VAL A 232 9.38 20.00 -8.03
N HIS A 233 9.66 21.30 -7.86
CA HIS A 233 9.44 22.07 -6.64
C HIS A 233 9.15 23.53 -6.98
N PRO A 234 8.48 24.28 -6.10
CA PRO A 234 8.22 25.70 -6.32
C PRO A 234 9.50 26.51 -6.14
N GLU A 235 9.72 27.47 -7.04
CA GLU A 235 10.81 28.44 -6.96
C GLU A 235 10.25 29.85 -6.77
N PRO A 236 10.78 30.69 -5.86
CA PRO A 236 10.32 32.08 -5.73
C PRO A 236 10.40 32.84 -7.06
N GLY A 237 9.31 33.50 -7.44
CA GLY A 237 9.17 34.21 -8.72
C GLY A 237 8.68 33.35 -9.87
N ALA A 238 8.59 32.02 -9.72
CA ALA A 238 8.06 31.15 -10.75
C ALA A 238 6.53 31.31 -10.91
N PRO A 239 6.00 31.18 -12.13
CA PRO A 239 4.57 31.19 -12.37
C PRO A 239 3.90 29.94 -11.80
N VAL A 240 2.64 30.08 -11.39
CA VAL A 240 1.77 28.97 -11.01
C VAL A 240 0.41 29.12 -11.66
N TRP A 241 -0.29 28.00 -11.86
CA TRP A 241 -1.61 27.97 -12.46
C TRP A 241 -2.62 27.45 -11.46
N VAL A 242 -3.62 28.26 -11.16
CA VAL A 242 -4.63 27.99 -10.13
C VAL A 242 -5.97 27.72 -10.81
N LEU A 243 -6.65 26.66 -10.37
CA LEU A 243 -8.04 26.37 -10.68
C LEU A 243 -8.88 26.56 -9.43
N THR A 244 -9.93 27.36 -9.57
CA THR A 244 -10.97 27.60 -8.56
C THR A 244 -12.24 26.85 -8.96
N ASP A 245 -13.00 26.40 -7.97
CA ASP A 245 -14.34 25.85 -8.21
C ASP A 245 -15.28 26.97 -8.69
N PRO A 246 -15.88 26.88 -9.89
CA PRO A 246 -16.81 27.91 -10.35
C PRO A 246 -18.08 27.98 -9.49
N ASP A 247 -18.45 26.90 -8.81
CA ASP A 247 -19.63 26.85 -7.95
C ASP A 247 -19.35 27.44 -6.55
N ASP A 248 -18.08 27.60 -6.19
CA ASP A 248 -17.62 28.16 -4.91
C ASP A 248 -16.27 28.90 -5.05
N PRO A 249 -16.24 30.05 -5.75
CA PRO A 249 -14.99 30.73 -6.13
C PRO A 249 -14.21 31.31 -4.95
N ASP A 250 -14.88 31.57 -3.83
CA ASP A 250 -14.29 32.13 -2.61
C ASP A 250 -13.67 31.04 -1.70
N ASN A 251 -13.78 29.76 -2.08
CA ASN A 251 -13.25 28.66 -1.31
C ASN A 251 -11.76 28.42 -1.58
N HIS A 252 -10.94 29.20 -0.88
CA HIS A 252 -9.48 29.14 -0.96
C HIS A 252 -8.88 27.85 -0.39
N GLU A 253 -9.65 27.04 0.34
CA GLU A 253 -9.21 25.74 0.86
C GLU A 253 -9.25 24.64 -0.21
N ALA A 254 -10.04 24.85 -1.28
CA ALA A 254 -10.26 23.88 -2.34
C ALA A 254 -9.51 24.18 -3.66
N LEU A 255 -8.49 25.07 -3.66
CA LEU A 255 -7.80 25.40 -4.92
C LEU A 255 -6.86 24.28 -5.37
N TRP A 256 -6.88 24.04 -6.69
CA TRP A 256 -5.95 23.14 -7.36
C TRP A 256 -4.85 23.95 -8.03
N VAL A 257 -3.59 23.57 -7.81
CA VAL A 257 -2.46 24.36 -8.30
C VAL A 257 -1.48 23.50 -9.07
N SER A 258 -1.02 24.00 -10.21
CA SER A 258 0.08 23.43 -10.98
C SER A 258 1.28 24.37 -11.00
N LEU A 259 2.49 23.80 -10.93
CA LEU A 259 3.76 24.51 -11.11
C LEU A 259 4.19 24.58 -12.58
N THR A 260 3.39 24.03 -13.49
CA THR A 260 3.69 23.99 -14.93
C THR A 260 2.50 24.46 -15.73
N ASP A 261 2.74 25.02 -16.92
CA ASP A 261 1.68 25.36 -17.86
C ASP A 261 1.11 24.10 -18.52
N SER A 262 0.42 23.30 -17.72
CA SER A 262 -0.13 22.02 -18.14
C SER A 262 -1.65 22.05 -18.09
N THR A 263 -2.24 21.41 -19.09
CA THR A 263 -3.67 21.06 -19.12
C THR A 263 -3.92 19.62 -18.69
N SER A 264 -2.91 18.98 -18.11
CA SER A 264 -2.96 17.59 -17.68
C SER A 264 -3.37 17.51 -16.20
N THR A 265 -4.42 16.73 -15.93
CA THR A 265 -4.97 16.45 -14.60
C THR A 265 -3.92 16.10 -13.52
N PRO A 266 -2.90 15.25 -13.79
CA PRO A 266 -1.91 14.85 -12.79
C PRO A 266 -0.98 15.96 -12.34
N ASP A 267 -0.90 17.08 -13.08
CA ASP A 267 0.00 18.18 -12.76
C ASP A 267 -0.62 19.18 -11.77
N TYR A 268 -1.88 18.96 -11.39
CA TYR A 268 -2.62 19.77 -10.42
C TYR A 268 -2.64 19.10 -9.05
N ILE A 269 -2.14 19.82 -8.06
CA ILE A 269 -2.06 19.36 -6.67
C ILE A 269 -3.19 20.03 -5.87
N ARG A 270 -3.92 19.23 -5.09
CA ARG A 270 -4.97 19.70 -4.18
C ARG A 270 -4.36 20.12 -2.85
N GLN A 271 -4.89 21.20 -2.26
CA GLN A 271 -4.73 21.44 -0.84
C GLN A 271 -5.55 20.42 -0.04
N ASP A 272 -4.87 19.57 0.73
CA ASP A 272 -5.51 18.80 1.80
C ASP A 272 -5.55 19.72 3.04
N ALA A 273 -6.75 20.06 3.48
CA ALA A 273 -6.95 20.79 4.74
C ALA A 273 -6.30 20.00 5.89
N ARG A 274 -5.36 20.62 6.58
CA ARG A 274 -4.89 20.22 7.90
C ARG A 274 -4.88 21.41 8.82
#